data_AF-A0A1E7L902-F1
#
_entry.id   AF-A0A1E7L902-F1
#
_cell.length_a   1.000
_cell.length_b   1.000
_cell.length_c   1.000
_cell.angle_alpha   90.00
_cell.angle_beta   90.00
_cell.angle_gamma   90.00
#
_symmetry.space_group_name_H-M   'P 1'
#
loop_
_entity.id
_entity.type
_entity.pdbx_description
1 polymer ?
#
loop_
_entity_poly.entity_id
_entity_poly.type
_entity_poly.pdbx_seq_one_letter_code
_entity_poly.pdbx_strand_id
1 'polypeptide(L)'
;MGKTKAAKRRKQDEINDPGQPDTTGVPGATDPPGAPDGDDPRSEETGLDFPRAWVEFPDPADEEQVFRCDLTWLTSRWNCVFGQGCQGIRPGRADDGCCTLGAHFADEEDEERVASHVARLTPETWQFHDVGTTTGWVEKDEDDGERQTRRWEGACIFHNRPGFPGGQGCALHQLALREDREPLETKPDVCWQLPIRRTFEWVEQADGEQVLIVSIGEYDRRGWGPGGHDLHWWCTSAPSAHGAGEPVYVSYKPELTELMGEAGYGILADMCDQRMRTAEQASGGPHFAPLPLLAPHPADPPLPADG
;
A
#
# COMPACT_ATOMS: atom_id res chain seq x y z
N MET A 1 13.51 18.98 -21.77
CA MET A 1 14.54 19.63 -20.94
C MET A 1 14.39 19.13 -19.52
N GLY A 2 15.27 18.22 -19.07
CA GLY A 2 15.25 17.70 -17.71
C GLY A 2 15.56 18.80 -16.68
N LYS A 3 14.88 18.76 -15.53
CA LYS A 3 15.28 19.57 -14.36
C LYS A 3 16.70 19.16 -13.95
N THR A 4 17.52 20.11 -13.51
CA THR A 4 18.90 19.82 -13.08
C THR A 4 18.92 18.85 -11.89
N LYS A 5 19.95 17.99 -11.75
CA LYS A 5 20.14 17.03 -10.63
C LYS A 5 19.83 17.64 -9.25
N ALA A 6 20.26 18.87 -9.01
CA ALA A 6 20.02 19.60 -7.76
C ALA A 6 18.52 19.95 -7.52
N ALA A 7 17.77 20.22 -8.58
CA ALA A 7 16.34 20.49 -8.50
C ALA A 7 15.51 19.21 -8.26
N LYS A 8 15.93 18.08 -8.84
CA LYS A 8 15.32 16.76 -8.55
C LYS A 8 15.56 16.35 -7.10
N ARG A 9 16.79 16.55 -6.59
CA ARG A 9 17.13 16.26 -5.19
C ARG A 9 16.31 17.09 -4.20
N ARG A 10 16.13 18.39 -4.44
CA ARG A 10 15.28 19.26 -3.59
C ARG A 10 13.81 18.83 -3.58
N LYS A 11 13.21 18.53 -4.74
CA LYS A 11 11.83 18.03 -4.81
C LYS A 11 11.69 16.69 -4.08
N GLN A 12 12.73 15.85 -4.10
CA GLN A 12 12.71 14.56 -3.42
C GLN A 12 12.93 14.65 -1.90
N ASP A 13 13.76 15.58 -1.42
CA ASP A 13 13.87 15.85 0.02
C ASP A 13 12.50 16.25 0.60
N GLU A 14 11.66 16.94 -0.17
CA GLU A 14 10.25 17.25 0.17
C GLU A 14 9.32 16.02 0.13
N ILE A 15 9.54 15.05 -0.77
CA ILE A 15 8.73 13.80 -0.87
C ILE A 15 9.17 12.73 0.15
N ASN A 16 10.46 12.69 0.50
CA ASN A 16 11.03 11.73 1.46
C ASN A 16 10.91 12.16 2.92
N ASP A 17 10.66 13.45 3.17
CA ASP A 17 10.48 14.02 4.50
C ASP A 17 9.16 14.81 4.56
N PRO A 18 7.99 14.14 4.55
CA PRO A 18 6.72 14.77 4.94
C PRO A 18 6.66 15.01 6.46
N GLY A 19 7.80 15.16 7.15
CA GLY A 19 7.88 15.08 8.60
C GLY A 19 8.05 13.63 9.06
N GLN A 20 9.24 13.26 9.50
CA GLN A 20 9.38 12.11 10.38
C GLN A 20 8.58 12.34 11.67
N PRO A 21 7.62 11.48 12.05
CA PRO A 21 6.98 11.58 13.35
C PRO A 21 8.03 11.34 14.43
N ASP A 22 8.25 12.34 15.29
CA ASP A 22 9.00 12.17 16.54
C ASP A 22 8.10 11.39 17.51
N THR A 23 8.24 10.07 17.50
CA THR A 23 7.39 9.16 18.27
C THR A 23 7.75 9.21 19.75
N THR A 24 7.16 10.16 20.48
CA THR A 24 6.97 10.03 21.92
C THR A 24 5.56 9.51 22.19
N GLY A 25 5.47 8.42 22.97
CA GLY A 25 4.31 7.55 23.02
C GLY A 25 2.97 8.22 23.38
N VAL A 26 1.92 7.72 22.76
CA VAL A 26 0.50 8.04 23.02
C VAL A 26 0.17 7.88 24.52
N PRO A 27 -0.37 8.90 25.21
CA PRO A 27 -1.04 8.70 26.49
C PRO A 27 -2.44 8.09 26.26
N GLY A 28 -2.67 6.95 26.90
CA GLY A 28 -3.79 6.05 26.63
C GLY A 28 -5.19 6.64 26.73
N ALA A 29 -5.96 6.47 25.66
CA ALA A 29 -7.38 6.20 25.77
C ALA A 29 -7.52 4.73 26.21
N THR A 30 -8.36 4.46 27.21
CA THR A 30 -8.51 3.11 27.77
C THR A 30 -9.17 2.19 26.75
N ASP A 31 -8.38 1.29 26.16
CA ASP A 31 -8.85 0.21 25.30
C ASP A 31 -9.70 -0.80 26.10
N PRO A 32 -10.75 -1.38 25.50
CA PRO A 32 -11.46 -2.51 26.09
C PRO A 32 -10.55 -3.73 26.20
N PRO A 33 -10.80 -4.66 27.16
CA PRO A 33 -9.93 -5.81 27.38
C PRO A 33 -9.86 -6.71 26.15
N GLY A 34 -8.63 -7.09 25.79
CA GLY A 34 -8.30 -7.93 24.64
C GLY A 34 -9.00 -9.29 24.67
N ALA A 35 -9.24 -9.82 23.46
CA ALA A 35 -9.78 -11.17 23.25
C ALA A 35 -8.82 -12.25 23.79
N PRO A 36 -9.33 -13.41 24.23
CA PRO A 36 -8.50 -14.48 24.82
C PRO A 36 -7.51 -15.10 23.81
N ASP A 37 -6.39 -15.61 24.36
CA ASP A 37 -5.14 -16.07 23.71
C ASP A 37 -5.22 -17.28 22.74
N GLY A 38 -6.29 -17.40 21.96
CA GLY A 38 -6.41 -18.36 20.85
C GLY A 38 -6.90 -17.76 19.53
N ASP A 39 -7.32 -16.49 19.55
CA ASP A 39 -7.96 -15.79 18.45
C ASP A 39 -7.24 -14.47 18.08
N ASP A 40 -5.95 -14.31 18.43
CA ASP A 40 -5.17 -13.12 18.02
C ASP A 40 -4.92 -13.16 16.51
N PRO A 41 -5.52 -12.25 15.71
CA PRO A 41 -5.30 -12.22 14.26
C PRO A 41 -3.84 -12.04 13.89
N ARG A 42 -3.02 -11.46 14.76
CA ARG A 42 -1.59 -11.33 14.50
C ARG A 42 -0.87 -12.69 14.41
N SER A 43 -1.42 -13.73 15.01
CA SER A 43 -0.80 -15.07 15.05
C SER A 43 -0.72 -15.76 13.68
N GLU A 44 -1.55 -15.37 12.71
CA GLU A 44 -1.41 -15.87 11.34
C GLU A 44 -0.32 -15.16 10.53
N GLU A 45 0.15 -13.98 10.96
CA GLU A 45 1.13 -13.23 10.20
C GLU A 45 2.48 -13.92 10.15
N THR A 46 3.07 -13.95 8.95
CA THR A 46 4.42 -14.44 8.74
C THR A 46 5.45 -13.47 9.28
N GLY A 47 6.60 -14.00 9.72
CA GLY A 47 7.74 -13.17 10.14
C GLY A 47 8.25 -12.27 9.01
N LEU A 48 8.90 -11.17 9.37
CA LEU A 48 9.35 -10.14 8.42
C LEU A 48 10.77 -10.38 7.84
N ASP A 49 11.49 -11.38 8.35
CA ASP A 49 12.90 -11.68 8.04
C ASP A 49 13.05 -12.92 7.16
N PHE A 50 12.36 -12.92 6.01
CA PHE A 50 12.48 -13.95 4.99
C PHE A 50 13.36 -13.49 3.82
N PRO A 51 13.96 -14.41 3.07
CA PRO A 51 14.70 -14.05 1.85
C PRO A 51 13.80 -13.30 0.85
N ARG A 52 14.31 -12.22 0.26
CA ARG A 52 13.63 -11.47 -0.79
C ARG A 52 14.44 -11.52 -2.09
N ALA A 53 13.76 -11.66 -3.21
CA ALA A 53 14.35 -11.49 -4.54
C ALA A 53 14.07 -10.07 -5.04
N TRP A 54 15.12 -9.32 -5.35
CA TRP A 54 15.02 -7.98 -5.92
C TRP A 54 15.55 -7.96 -7.35
N VAL A 55 14.95 -7.12 -8.19
CA VAL A 55 15.50 -6.79 -9.51
C VAL A 55 15.78 -5.30 -9.59
N GLU A 56 16.85 -4.94 -10.28
CA GLU A 56 17.21 -3.55 -10.55
C GLU A 56 17.32 -3.33 -12.06
N PHE A 57 16.72 -2.25 -12.55
CA PHE A 57 16.80 -1.87 -13.95
C PHE A 57 16.66 -0.34 -14.12
N PRO A 58 17.28 0.25 -15.16
CA PRO A 58 17.17 1.69 -15.43
C PRO A 58 15.72 2.12 -15.70
N ASP A 59 15.33 3.31 -15.23
CA ASP A 59 14.06 3.90 -15.65
C ASP A 59 14.15 4.32 -17.14
N PRO A 60 13.29 3.78 -18.03
CA PRO A 60 13.29 4.18 -19.43
C PRO A 60 12.94 5.67 -19.66
N ALA A 61 12.35 6.35 -18.68
CA ALA A 61 11.99 7.76 -18.75
C ALA A 61 13.01 8.70 -18.09
N ASP A 62 13.95 8.19 -17.27
CA ASP A 62 14.93 9.01 -16.55
C ASP A 62 16.27 8.27 -16.38
N GLU A 63 17.30 8.73 -17.11
CA GLU A 63 18.65 8.15 -17.08
C GLU A 63 19.36 8.28 -15.72
N GLU A 64 18.87 9.14 -14.83
CA GLU A 64 19.42 9.31 -13.48
C GLU A 64 18.70 8.45 -12.44
N GLN A 65 17.75 7.61 -12.87
CA GLN A 65 16.92 6.79 -11.99
C GLN A 65 17.04 5.30 -12.33
N VAL A 66 17.04 4.49 -11.27
CA VAL A 66 16.97 3.02 -11.34
C VAL A 66 15.81 2.55 -10.48
N PHE A 67 14.98 1.68 -11.03
CA PHE A 67 13.97 0.98 -10.26
C PHE A 67 14.59 -0.21 -9.55
N ARG A 68 14.25 -0.40 -8.28
CA ARG A 68 14.58 -1.58 -7.47
C ARG A 68 13.28 -2.23 -7.00
N CYS A 69 12.90 -3.36 -7.59
CA CYS A 69 11.57 -3.94 -7.40
C CYS A 69 11.62 -5.28 -6.65
N ASP A 70 10.77 -5.43 -5.63
CA ASP A 70 10.66 -6.65 -4.83
C ASP A 70 9.86 -7.71 -5.58
N LEU A 71 10.56 -8.64 -6.22
CA LEU A 71 9.95 -9.75 -6.94
C LEU A 71 9.35 -10.82 -6.02
N THR A 72 9.67 -10.84 -4.72
CA THR A 72 9.00 -11.72 -3.76
C THR A 72 7.58 -11.20 -3.49
N TRP A 73 7.45 -9.89 -3.27
CA TRP A 73 6.16 -9.23 -3.07
C TRP A 73 5.31 -9.16 -4.35
N LEU A 74 5.90 -8.67 -5.44
CA LEU A 74 5.16 -8.36 -6.67
C LEU A 74 4.61 -9.61 -7.37
N THR A 75 5.24 -10.78 -7.16
CA THR A 75 4.72 -12.05 -7.66
C THR A 75 3.92 -12.83 -6.62
N SER A 76 3.62 -12.22 -5.47
CA SER A 76 2.80 -12.86 -4.43
C SER A 76 1.33 -12.95 -4.83
N ARG A 77 0.57 -13.80 -4.14
CA ARG A 77 -0.89 -13.98 -4.31
C ARG A 77 -1.71 -13.11 -3.37
N TRP A 78 -1.13 -12.01 -2.88
CA TRP A 78 -1.85 -11.05 -2.05
C TRP A 78 -2.98 -10.38 -2.83
N ASN A 79 -4.13 -10.15 -2.18
CA ASN A 79 -5.16 -9.22 -2.61
C ASN A 79 -5.84 -8.59 -1.39
N CYS A 80 -6.35 -7.37 -1.54
CA CYS A 80 -7.13 -6.72 -0.48
C CYS A 80 -8.39 -7.53 -0.15
N VAL A 81 -8.52 -7.97 1.10
CA VAL A 81 -9.67 -8.74 1.61
C VAL A 81 -10.65 -7.88 2.42
N PHE A 82 -10.67 -6.56 2.20
CA PHE A 82 -11.62 -5.67 2.84
C PHE A 82 -13.06 -6.13 2.58
N GLY A 83 -13.86 -6.24 3.65
CA GLY A 83 -15.22 -6.79 3.58
C GLY A 83 -15.31 -8.30 3.29
N GLN A 84 -14.18 -8.99 3.17
CA GLN A 84 -14.07 -10.42 2.82
C GLN A 84 -13.06 -11.15 3.74
N GLY A 85 -13.05 -10.82 5.03
CA GLY A 85 -12.17 -11.46 6.03
C GLY A 85 -11.06 -10.57 6.60
N CYS A 86 -10.98 -9.30 6.17
CA CYS A 86 -10.12 -8.30 6.79
C CYS A 86 -10.39 -8.18 8.31
N GLN A 87 -9.34 -8.20 9.12
CA GLN A 87 -9.43 -8.11 10.58
C GLN A 87 -9.30 -6.67 11.10
N GLY A 88 -8.95 -5.73 10.21
CA GLY A 88 -8.70 -4.33 10.54
C GLY A 88 -7.42 -4.11 11.35
N ILE A 89 -6.92 -2.88 11.34
CA ILE A 89 -5.66 -2.57 12.05
C ILE A 89 -5.88 -2.18 13.52
N ARG A 90 -7.14 -2.08 13.97
CA ARG A 90 -7.53 -1.82 15.37
C ARG A 90 -8.45 -2.94 15.89
N PRO A 91 -8.29 -3.39 17.14
CA PRO A 91 -9.13 -4.43 17.72
C PRO A 91 -10.62 -4.09 17.66
N GLY A 92 -11.44 -5.05 17.21
CA GLY A 92 -12.89 -4.87 17.12
C GLY A 92 -13.36 -3.93 16.00
N ARG A 93 -12.47 -3.51 15.09
CA ARG A 93 -12.78 -2.59 13.97
C ARG A 93 -12.51 -3.21 12.60
N ALA A 94 -12.81 -4.50 12.46
CA ALA A 94 -12.63 -5.25 11.21
C ALA A 94 -13.32 -4.57 10.02
N ASP A 95 -14.52 -4.03 10.23
CA ASP A 95 -15.31 -3.34 9.20
C ASP A 95 -14.67 -2.04 8.67
N ASP A 96 -13.74 -1.44 9.42
CA ASP A 96 -13.04 -0.21 9.02
C ASP A 96 -11.72 -0.49 8.29
N GLY A 97 -11.18 -1.72 8.37
CA GLY A 97 -9.94 -2.10 7.69
C GLY A 97 -8.74 -1.21 8.08
N CYS A 98 -7.97 -0.77 7.09
CA CYS A 98 -6.87 0.18 7.26
C CYS A 98 -7.34 1.65 7.37
N CYS A 99 -8.63 1.95 7.18
CA CYS A 99 -9.14 3.32 7.17
C CYS A 99 -9.19 3.97 8.57
N THR A 100 -8.89 3.25 9.66
CA THR A 100 -9.01 3.77 11.03
C THR A 100 -8.08 4.95 11.33
N LEU A 101 -6.98 5.08 10.57
CA LEU A 101 -5.98 6.13 10.78
C LEU A 101 -6.25 7.42 9.97
N GLY A 102 -7.20 7.42 9.03
CA GLY A 102 -7.22 8.47 8.01
C GLY A 102 -6.18 8.21 6.92
N ALA A 103 -5.83 9.24 6.16
CA ALA A 103 -4.84 9.18 5.11
C ALA A 103 -4.19 10.56 4.96
N HIS A 104 -2.87 10.61 5.16
CA HIS A 104 -2.08 11.81 4.89
C HIS A 104 -2.12 12.15 3.40
N PHE A 105 -2.11 13.44 3.11
CA PHE A 105 -1.87 13.92 1.75
C PHE A 105 -0.36 13.92 1.50
N ALA A 106 0.07 13.52 0.31
CA ALA A 106 1.48 13.57 -0.06
C ALA A 106 1.99 15.01 -0.17
N ASP A 107 1.15 15.92 -0.68
CA ASP A 107 1.41 17.35 -0.80
C ASP A 107 0.09 18.14 -1.00
N GLU A 108 0.20 19.44 -1.24
CA GLU A 108 -0.95 20.31 -1.52
C GLU A 108 -1.67 19.93 -2.83
N GLU A 109 -0.96 19.40 -3.83
CA GLU A 109 -1.54 18.99 -5.11
C GLU A 109 -2.41 17.73 -4.94
N ASP A 110 -1.99 16.78 -4.10
CA ASP A 110 -2.79 15.61 -3.70
C ASP A 110 -4.10 16.04 -3.00
N GLU A 111 -4.02 16.96 -2.02
CA GLU A 111 -5.22 17.45 -1.34
C GLU A 111 -6.19 18.17 -2.30
N GLU A 112 -5.68 19.03 -3.18
CA GLU A 112 -6.50 19.74 -4.18
C GLU A 112 -7.17 18.77 -5.15
N ARG A 113 -6.44 17.74 -5.63
CA ARG A 113 -6.99 16.69 -6.47
C ARG A 113 -8.11 15.95 -5.75
N VAL A 114 -7.88 15.49 -4.53
CA VAL A 114 -8.90 14.80 -3.71
C VAL A 114 -10.11 15.71 -3.46
N ALA A 115 -9.91 16.98 -3.16
CA ALA A 115 -10.99 17.95 -2.95
C ALA A 115 -11.93 18.05 -4.16
N SER A 116 -11.38 17.99 -5.38
CA SER A 116 -12.16 17.99 -6.62
C SER A 116 -13.09 16.77 -6.75
N HIS A 117 -12.67 15.62 -6.22
CA HIS A 117 -13.47 14.39 -6.19
C HIS A 117 -14.48 14.43 -5.03
N VAL A 118 -14.09 14.93 -3.86
CA VAL A 118 -14.99 15.11 -2.71
C VAL A 118 -16.18 15.99 -3.07
N ALA A 119 -15.98 17.06 -3.85
CA ALA A 119 -17.04 17.95 -4.30
C ALA A 119 -18.15 17.27 -5.15
N ARG A 120 -17.91 16.04 -5.61
CA ARG A 120 -18.85 15.24 -6.41
C ARG A 120 -19.58 14.19 -5.59
N LEU A 121 -19.18 13.99 -4.33
CA LEU A 121 -19.90 13.12 -3.41
C LEU A 121 -21.24 13.73 -3.02
N THR A 122 -22.19 12.87 -2.69
CA THR A 122 -23.57 13.24 -2.34
C THR A 122 -24.00 12.50 -1.07
N PRO A 123 -25.10 12.90 -0.41
CA PRO A 123 -25.66 12.15 0.72
C PRO A 123 -25.98 10.69 0.40
N GLU A 124 -26.23 10.36 -0.87
CA GLU A 124 -26.48 8.98 -1.33
C GLU A 124 -25.20 8.15 -1.48
N THR A 125 -24.03 8.79 -1.64
CA THR A 125 -22.75 8.12 -1.88
C THR A 125 -21.76 8.25 -0.72
N TRP A 126 -22.00 9.18 0.21
CA TRP A 126 -21.15 9.44 1.35
C TRP A 126 -22.00 9.64 2.61
N GLN A 127 -21.92 8.66 3.52
CA GLN A 127 -22.73 8.60 4.74
C GLN A 127 -22.60 9.87 5.61
N PHE A 128 -21.39 10.41 5.69
CA PHE A 128 -21.08 11.58 6.52
C PHE A 128 -20.98 12.87 5.70
N HIS A 129 -21.65 12.92 4.54
CA HIS A 129 -21.63 14.07 3.63
C HIS A 129 -21.90 15.39 4.37
N ASP A 130 -23.02 15.48 5.08
CA ASP A 130 -23.40 16.72 5.78
C ASP A 130 -22.36 17.15 6.82
N VAL A 131 -21.75 16.19 7.53
CA VAL A 131 -20.71 16.47 8.53
C VAL A 131 -19.46 16.98 7.84
N GLY A 132 -18.98 16.29 6.81
CA GLY A 132 -17.75 16.64 6.12
C GLY A 132 -17.84 17.92 5.29
N THR A 133 -19.00 18.24 4.72
CA THR A 133 -19.22 19.51 3.99
C THR A 133 -19.46 20.69 4.92
N THR A 134 -20.05 20.48 6.10
CA THR A 134 -20.34 21.57 7.04
C THR A 134 -19.18 21.88 7.97
N THR A 135 -18.46 20.85 8.42
CA THR A 135 -17.42 20.98 9.46
C THR A 135 -16.01 20.66 8.97
N GLY A 136 -15.87 20.30 7.69
CA GLY A 136 -14.59 19.94 7.08
C GLY A 136 -14.30 18.43 7.15
N TRP A 137 -13.63 17.95 6.09
CA TRP A 137 -13.20 16.56 5.89
C TRP A 137 -11.68 16.38 5.98
N VAL A 138 -10.93 17.45 6.28
CA VAL A 138 -9.48 17.45 6.52
C VAL A 138 -9.22 17.83 7.97
N GLU A 139 -8.22 17.20 8.58
CA GLU A 139 -7.67 17.59 9.88
C GLU A 139 -6.14 17.67 9.81
N LYS A 140 -5.55 18.23 10.86
CA LYS A 140 -4.11 18.11 11.08
C LYS A 140 -3.86 16.97 12.03
N ASP A 141 -2.88 16.14 11.73
CA ASP A 141 -2.40 15.14 12.67
C ASP A 141 -1.93 15.82 13.97
N GLU A 142 -2.13 15.15 15.10
CA GLU A 142 -1.76 15.71 16.40
C GLU A 142 -0.26 15.55 16.70
N ASP A 143 0.40 14.56 16.09
CA ASP A 143 1.79 14.20 16.36
C ASP A 143 2.76 15.00 15.46
N ASP A 144 2.51 15.06 14.15
CA ASP A 144 3.38 15.76 13.19
C ASP A 144 2.81 17.09 12.65
N GLY A 145 1.51 17.33 12.81
CA GLY A 145 0.85 18.55 12.32
C GLY A 145 0.53 18.55 10.82
N GLU A 146 0.80 17.43 10.13
CA GLU A 146 0.55 17.24 8.70
C GLU A 146 -0.93 17.10 8.39
N ARG A 147 -1.31 17.42 7.16
CA ARG A 147 -2.71 17.38 6.73
C ARG A 147 -3.11 15.98 6.31
N GLN A 148 -4.27 15.54 6.78
CA GLN A 148 -4.82 14.22 6.46
C GLN A 148 -6.35 14.26 6.33
N THR A 149 -6.93 13.24 5.72
CA THR A 149 -8.38 13.05 5.77
C THR A 149 -8.82 12.87 7.22
N ARG A 150 -9.83 13.64 7.63
CA ARG A 150 -10.34 13.67 8.99
C ARG A 150 -10.83 12.31 9.46
N ARG A 151 -10.51 11.94 10.69
CA ARG A 151 -11.10 10.81 11.41
C ARG A 151 -12.43 11.23 12.02
N TRP A 152 -13.47 10.48 11.70
CA TRP A 152 -14.82 10.66 12.24
C TRP A 152 -15.35 9.33 12.77
N GLU A 153 -15.75 9.32 14.04
CA GLU A 153 -16.24 8.12 14.74
C GLU A 153 -15.25 6.93 14.63
N GLY A 154 -13.96 7.26 14.72
CA GLY A 154 -12.83 6.32 14.78
C GLY A 154 -12.38 5.69 13.47
N ALA A 155 -12.86 6.17 12.32
CA ALA A 155 -12.25 5.88 11.01
C ALA A 155 -12.29 7.11 10.10
N CYS A 156 -11.61 7.05 8.95
CA CYS A 156 -11.66 8.08 7.93
C CYS A 156 -13.12 8.51 7.65
N ILE A 157 -13.36 9.82 7.54
CA ILE A 157 -14.70 10.38 7.31
C ILE A 157 -15.33 9.90 5.99
N PHE A 158 -14.53 9.45 5.03
CA PHE A 158 -15.00 8.86 3.77
C PHE A 158 -15.36 7.38 3.88
N HIS A 159 -15.15 6.73 5.02
CA HIS A 159 -15.52 5.32 5.21
C HIS A 159 -17.03 5.20 5.50
N ASN A 160 -17.80 4.74 4.52
CA ASN A 160 -19.20 4.37 4.70
C ASN A 160 -19.28 3.07 5.51
N ARG A 161 -20.06 3.07 6.60
CA ARG A 161 -20.19 1.96 7.54
C ARG A 161 -21.08 0.83 6.97
N PRO A 162 -20.98 -0.40 7.53
CA PRO A 162 -21.93 -1.46 7.23
C PRO A 162 -23.38 -1.00 7.35
N GLY A 163 -24.21 -1.36 6.35
CA GLY A 163 -25.63 -1.01 6.32
C GLY A 163 -25.96 0.36 5.70
N PHE A 164 -24.97 1.17 5.33
CA PHE A 164 -25.24 2.39 4.56
C PHE A 164 -25.80 2.06 3.16
N PRO A 165 -26.95 2.63 2.73
CA PRO A 165 -27.56 2.29 1.43
C PRO A 165 -26.67 2.56 0.21
N GLY A 166 -25.71 3.48 0.30
CA GLY A 166 -24.74 3.77 -0.76
C GLY A 166 -23.64 2.71 -0.92
N GLY A 167 -23.53 1.77 0.03
CA GLY A 167 -22.53 0.70 0.09
C GLY A 167 -21.46 0.95 1.16
N GLN A 168 -20.96 -0.12 1.79
CA GLN A 168 -19.84 -0.07 2.74
C GLN A 168 -18.51 0.20 2.02
N GLY A 169 -17.59 0.89 2.70
CA GLY A 169 -16.23 1.14 2.22
C GLY A 169 -15.97 2.61 1.90
N CYS A 170 -14.85 2.88 1.23
CA CYS A 170 -14.44 4.26 0.93
C CYS A 170 -15.35 4.90 -0.13
N ALA A 171 -15.96 6.05 0.20
CA ALA A 171 -16.81 6.82 -0.70
C ALA A 171 -16.07 7.29 -1.97
N LEU A 172 -14.77 7.62 -1.87
CA LEU A 172 -13.93 8.00 -3.01
C LEU A 172 -13.66 6.79 -3.93
N HIS A 173 -13.36 5.63 -3.36
CA HIS A 173 -13.23 4.39 -4.12
C HIS A 173 -14.53 4.07 -4.89
N GLN A 174 -15.68 4.16 -4.22
CA GLN A 174 -16.97 3.94 -4.87
C GLN A 174 -17.29 4.99 -5.94
N LEU A 175 -16.86 6.24 -5.75
CA LEU A 175 -16.99 7.29 -6.76
C LEU A 175 -16.22 6.91 -8.02
N ALA A 176 -14.97 6.46 -7.90
CA ALA A 176 -14.16 6.02 -9.03
C ALA A 176 -14.85 4.90 -9.82
N LEU A 177 -15.32 3.85 -9.13
CA LEU A 177 -16.01 2.74 -9.78
C LEU A 177 -17.31 3.15 -10.48
N ARG A 178 -18.08 4.07 -9.89
CA ARG A 178 -19.31 4.61 -10.50
C ARG A 178 -19.03 5.42 -11.76
N GLU A 179 -17.81 5.93 -11.90
CA GLU A 179 -17.38 6.77 -13.01
C GLU A 179 -16.52 6.02 -14.03
N ASP A 180 -16.37 4.70 -13.88
CA ASP A 180 -15.52 3.85 -14.72
C ASP A 180 -14.05 4.34 -14.71
N ARG A 181 -13.55 4.64 -13.50
CA ARG A 181 -12.19 5.14 -13.23
C ARG A 181 -11.47 4.26 -12.23
N GLU A 182 -10.15 4.37 -12.22
CA GLU A 182 -9.33 3.67 -11.25
C GLU A 182 -9.44 4.35 -9.88
N PRO A 183 -9.58 3.58 -8.77
CA PRO A 183 -9.67 4.16 -7.44
C PRO A 183 -8.51 5.09 -7.06
N LEU A 184 -7.30 4.81 -7.56
CA LEU A 184 -6.11 5.66 -7.35
C LEU A 184 -6.32 7.10 -7.81
N GLU A 185 -7.14 7.33 -8.83
CA GLU A 185 -7.36 8.68 -9.37
C GLU A 185 -8.12 9.58 -8.39
N THR A 186 -8.95 8.99 -7.52
CA THR A 186 -9.86 9.72 -6.63
C THR A 186 -9.43 9.76 -5.18
N LYS A 187 -8.54 8.85 -4.79
CA LYS A 187 -8.10 8.66 -3.40
C LYS A 187 -6.85 9.51 -3.10
N PRO A 188 -6.60 9.82 -1.81
CA PRO A 188 -5.31 10.38 -1.39
C PRO A 188 -4.16 9.44 -1.72
N ASP A 189 -2.98 9.99 -1.99
CA ASP A 189 -1.83 9.23 -2.51
C ASP A 189 -1.40 8.09 -1.60
N VAL A 190 -1.26 8.38 -0.31
CA VAL A 190 -0.89 7.37 0.70
C VAL A 190 -1.93 6.24 0.78
N CYS A 191 -3.22 6.56 0.56
CA CYS A 191 -4.31 5.61 0.74
C CYS A 191 -4.47 4.62 -0.42
N TRP A 192 -4.18 5.03 -1.66
CA TRP A 192 -4.23 4.12 -2.81
C TRP A 192 -2.93 3.35 -2.99
N GLN A 193 -1.79 3.94 -2.59
CA GLN A 193 -0.51 3.26 -2.71
C GLN A 193 -0.45 2.00 -1.86
N LEU A 194 -1.09 1.95 -0.69
CA LEU A 194 -1.14 0.72 0.11
C LEU A 194 -1.74 -0.46 -0.67
N PRO A 195 -1.10 -1.64 -0.64
CA PRO A 195 0.07 -2.02 0.17
C PRO A 195 1.43 -1.93 -0.57
N ILE A 196 1.53 -1.20 -1.67
CA ILE A 196 2.80 -0.91 -2.33
C ILE A 196 3.55 0.14 -1.53
N ARG A 197 4.79 -0.16 -1.16
CA ARG A 197 5.72 0.79 -0.57
C ARG A 197 6.68 1.30 -1.63
N ARG A 198 6.72 2.62 -1.79
CA ARG A 198 7.68 3.32 -2.62
C ARG A 198 8.66 4.11 -1.76
N THR A 199 9.95 3.99 -2.04
CA THR A 199 11.00 4.80 -1.38
C THR A 199 12.03 5.28 -2.37
N PHE A 200 12.74 6.35 -2.02
CA PHE A 200 13.70 7.01 -2.89
C PHE A 200 15.02 7.22 -2.15
N GLU A 201 16.13 6.74 -2.72
CA GLU A 201 17.47 6.86 -2.13
C GLU A 201 18.46 7.37 -3.19
N TRP A 202 19.17 8.46 -2.89
CA TRP A 202 20.30 8.88 -3.71
C TRP A 202 21.55 8.09 -3.31
N VAL A 203 22.13 7.37 -4.28
CA VAL A 203 23.33 6.56 -4.08
C VAL A 203 24.46 7.12 -4.94
N GLU A 204 25.62 7.36 -4.30
CA GLU A 204 26.87 7.66 -4.99
C GLU A 204 27.51 6.34 -5.46
N GLN A 205 27.68 6.18 -6.76
CA GLN A 205 28.31 5.03 -7.38
C GLN A 205 29.84 5.10 -7.24
N ALA A 206 30.49 3.96 -7.45
CA ALA A 206 31.95 3.85 -7.30
C ALA A 206 32.75 4.71 -8.30
N ASP A 207 32.13 5.13 -9.40
CA ASP A 207 32.71 6.06 -10.39
C ASP A 207 32.42 7.55 -10.08
N GLY A 208 31.72 7.83 -8.97
CA GLY A 208 31.36 9.17 -8.52
C GLY A 208 30.05 9.70 -9.12
N GLU A 209 29.33 8.92 -9.94
CA GLU A 209 28.01 9.32 -10.40
C GLU A 209 26.93 9.14 -9.31
N GLN A 210 25.95 10.03 -9.31
CA GLN A 210 24.80 9.97 -8.41
C GLN A 210 23.61 9.39 -9.18
N VAL A 211 22.99 8.35 -8.63
CA VAL A 211 21.76 7.73 -9.15
C VAL A 211 20.67 7.75 -8.09
N LEU A 212 19.43 7.94 -8.52
CA LEU A 212 18.25 7.80 -7.67
C LEU A 212 17.73 6.37 -7.76
N ILE A 213 17.79 5.63 -6.65
CA ILE A 213 17.17 4.32 -6.51
C ILE A 213 15.73 4.51 -6.04
N VAL A 214 14.77 4.16 -6.90
CA VAL A 214 13.34 4.12 -6.56
C VAL A 214 12.97 2.68 -6.26
N SER A 215 12.78 2.38 -4.97
CA SER A 215 12.39 1.03 -4.55
C SER A 215 10.88 0.87 -4.53
N ILE A 216 10.39 -0.24 -5.08
CA ILE A 216 8.97 -0.63 -5.09
C ILE A 216 8.88 -2.00 -4.43
N GLY A 217 8.17 -2.10 -3.31
CA GLY A 217 8.05 -3.36 -2.58
C GLY A 217 6.84 -3.43 -1.67
N GLU A 218 6.86 -4.40 -0.76
CA GLU A 218 5.80 -4.60 0.22
C GLU A 218 5.78 -3.47 1.26
N TYR A 219 4.60 -2.93 1.54
CA TYR A 219 4.36 -2.12 2.73
C TYR A 219 4.13 -3.03 3.93
N ASP A 220 5.23 -3.55 4.49
CA ASP A 220 5.19 -4.36 5.71
C ASP A 220 5.00 -3.50 6.97
N ARG A 221 4.96 -4.14 8.15
CA ARG A 221 4.80 -3.43 9.43
C ARG A 221 5.87 -2.36 9.67
N ARG A 222 7.10 -2.50 9.16
CA ARG A 222 8.17 -1.49 9.34
C ARG A 222 7.90 -0.24 8.51
N GLY A 223 7.12 -0.37 7.43
CA GLY A 223 6.63 0.77 6.66
C GLY A 223 5.82 1.76 7.48
N TRP A 224 5.22 1.33 8.60
CA TRP A 224 4.46 2.17 9.52
C TRP A 224 5.32 2.81 10.62
N GLY A 225 6.66 2.68 10.54
CA GLY A 225 7.55 3.08 11.62
C GLY A 225 7.29 2.28 12.92
N PRO A 226 7.58 2.85 14.10
CA PRO A 226 7.37 2.18 15.38
C PRO A 226 5.91 1.74 15.61
N GLY A 227 4.93 2.53 15.15
CA GLY A 227 3.50 2.24 15.31
C GLY A 227 3.02 1.00 14.56
N GLY A 228 3.79 0.52 13.58
CA GLY A 228 3.51 -0.74 12.89
C GLY A 228 3.49 -1.97 13.79
N HIS A 229 4.18 -1.92 14.92
CA HIS A 229 4.17 -3.01 15.90
C HIS A 229 2.87 -3.09 16.70
N ASP A 230 2.08 -2.02 16.71
CA ASP A 230 0.82 -1.91 17.46
C ASP A 230 -0.42 -2.22 16.60
N LEU A 231 -0.25 -2.45 15.30
CA LEU A 231 -1.37 -2.85 14.43
C LEU A 231 -1.91 -4.20 14.89
N HIS A 232 -3.22 -4.28 15.05
CA HIS A 232 -3.93 -5.51 15.44
C HIS A 232 -3.68 -6.66 14.47
N TRP A 233 -3.70 -6.34 13.18
CA TRP A 233 -3.50 -7.26 12.07
C TRP A 233 -2.99 -6.50 10.86
N TRP A 234 -2.12 -7.11 10.06
CA TRP A 234 -1.62 -6.51 8.83
C TRP A 234 -1.70 -7.48 7.65
N CYS A 235 -2.42 -7.06 6.60
CA CYS A 235 -2.81 -7.97 5.53
C CYS A 235 -1.66 -8.47 4.64
N THR A 236 -0.56 -7.73 4.53
CA THR A 236 0.53 -8.10 3.60
C THR A 236 1.36 -9.27 4.12
N SER A 237 1.34 -9.49 5.44
CA SER A 237 2.02 -10.61 6.12
C SER A 237 1.07 -11.77 6.43
N ALA A 238 -0.23 -11.63 6.16
CA ALA A 238 -1.26 -12.57 6.61
C ALA A 238 -1.65 -13.58 5.51
N PRO A 239 -1.44 -14.90 5.68
CA PRO A 239 -1.80 -15.91 4.69
C PRO A 239 -3.28 -15.88 4.25
N SER A 240 -4.19 -15.43 5.12
CA SER A 240 -5.61 -15.26 4.82
C SER A 240 -5.88 -14.25 3.69
N ALA A 241 -4.95 -13.32 3.42
CA ALA A 241 -5.02 -12.37 2.31
C ALA A 241 -4.28 -12.82 1.05
N HIS A 242 -3.60 -13.98 1.08
CA HIS A 242 -2.74 -14.47 0.00
C HIS A 242 -3.39 -15.60 -0.82
N GLY A 243 -4.65 -15.42 -1.23
CA GLY A 243 -5.41 -16.42 -2.00
C GLY A 243 -5.75 -16.02 -3.43
N ALA A 244 -5.17 -14.92 -3.95
CA ALA A 244 -5.59 -14.34 -5.22
C ALA A 244 -5.22 -15.20 -6.43
N GLY A 245 -6.10 -15.23 -7.43
CA GLY A 245 -5.87 -15.96 -8.69
C GLY A 245 -4.81 -15.30 -9.59
N GLU A 246 -4.63 -13.99 -9.46
CA GLU A 246 -3.62 -13.19 -10.17
C GLU A 246 -2.60 -12.64 -9.17
N PRO A 247 -1.31 -12.56 -9.54
CA PRO A 247 -0.30 -11.97 -8.67
C PRO A 247 -0.41 -10.44 -8.58
N VAL A 248 0.27 -9.84 -7.60
CA VAL A 248 0.21 -8.39 -7.34
C VAL A 248 0.59 -7.56 -8.58
N TYR A 249 1.64 -7.90 -9.33
CA TYR A 249 2.05 -7.12 -10.51
C TYR A 249 0.99 -7.07 -11.63
N VAL A 250 0.04 -8.01 -11.63
CA VAL A 250 -1.08 -8.05 -12.58
C VAL A 250 -2.27 -7.32 -12.01
N SER A 251 -2.68 -7.64 -10.78
CA SER A 251 -3.86 -7.06 -10.14
C SER A 251 -3.71 -5.57 -9.80
N TYR A 252 -2.48 -5.12 -9.50
CA TYR A 252 -2.14 -3.72 -9.19
C TYR A 252 -1.48 -3.00 -10.39
N LYS A 253 -1.79 -3.44 -11.62
CA LYS A 253 -1.27 -2.80 -12.84
C LYS A 253 -1.51 -1.28 -12.86
N PRO A 254 -2.71 -0.75 -12.54
CA PRO A 254 -2.95 0.70 -12.57
C PRO A 254 -2.02 1.46 -11.62
N GLU A 255 -1.92 1.01 -10.37
CA GLU A 255 -1.09 1.61 -9.34
C GLU A 255 0.39 1.55 -9.70
N LEU A 256 0.88 0.41 -10.18
CA LEU A 256 2.26 0.28 -10.63
C LEU A 256 2.52 1.19 -11.84
N THR A 257 1.60 1.25 -12.80
CA THR A 257 1.73 2.15 -13.96
C THR A 257 1.79 3.62 -13.53
N GLU A 258 1.02 4.04 -12.53
CA GLU A 258 1.10 5.39 -11.98
C GLU A 258 2.45 5.66 -11.30
N LEU A 259 2.98 4.68 -10.54
CA LEU A 259 4.23 4.85 -9.80
C LEU A 259 5.49 4.88 -10.68
N MET A 260 5.53 4.13 -11.78
CA MET A 260 6.73 3.93 -12.60
C MET A 260 6.55 4.25 -14.09
N GLY A 261 5.37 4.69 -14.51
CA GLY A 261 5.03 4.92 -15.91
C GLY A 261 4.82 3.63 -16.71
N GLU A 262 4.16 3.74 -17.86
CA GLU A 262 3.81 2.59 -18.71
C GLU A 262 5.04 1.79 -19.17
N ALA A 263 6.13 2.48 -19.54
CA ALA A 263 7.36 1.84 -19.98
C ALA A 263 8.08 1.11 -18.84
N GLY A 264 8.15 1.72 -17.65
CA GLY A 264 8.74 1.09 -16.47
C GLY A 264 7.95 -0.13 -16.02
N TYR A 265 6.61 -0.01 -15.98
CA TYR A 265 5.72 -1.14 -15.70
C TYR A 265 5.87 -2.27 -16.72
N GLY A 266 5.97 -1.96 -18.02
CA GLY A 266 6.14 -2.98 -19.06
C GLY A 266 7.40 -3.84 -18.83
N ILE A 267 8.52 -3.21 -18.49
CA ILE A 267 9.77 -3.92 -18.18
C ILE A 267 9.61 -4.78 -16.93
N LEU A 268 9.03 -4.24 -15.85
CA LEU A 268 8.77 -4.99 -14.62
C LEU A 268 7.87 -6.20 -14.88
N ALA A 269 6.75 -5.99 -15.58
CA ALA A 269 5.78 -7.03 -15.89
C ALA A 269 6.42 -8.16 -16.70
N ASP A 270 7.24 -7.86 -17.71
CA ASP A 270 7.97 -8.87 -18.48
C ASP A 270 8.91 -9.70 -17.61
N MET A 271 9.61 -9.08 -16.64
CA MET A 271 10.49 -9.78 -15.71
C MET A 271 9.70 -10.68 -14.74
N CYS A 272 8.58 -10.18 -14.20
CA CYS A 272 7.67 -10.94 -13.34
C CYS A 272 7.07 -12.14 -14.11
N ASP A 273 6.64 -11.94 -15.35
CA ASP A 273 6.13 -12.97 -16.24
C ASP A 273 7.17 -14.09 -16.47
N GLN A 274 8.41 -13.72 -16.78
CA GLN A 274 9.50 -14.69 -16.96
C GLN A 274 9.78 -15.49 -15.68
N ARG A 275 9.75 -14.81 -14.53
CA ARG A 275 9.90 -15.44 -13.21
C ARG A 275 8.77 -16.42 -12.92
N MET A 276 7.52 -16.04 -13.17
CA MET A 276 6.35 -16.91 -12.95
C MET A 276 6.41 -18.15 -13.85
N ARG A 277 6.70 -17.98 -15.15
CA ARG A 277 6.89 -19.12 -16.07
C ARG A 277 8.01 -20.05 -15.61
N THR A 278 9.12 -19.50 -15.11
CA THR A 278 10.24 -20.29 -14.58
C THR A 278 9.83 -21.07 -13.33
N ALA A 279 9.05 -20.46 -12.45
CA ALA A 279 8.51 -21.12 -11.25
C ALA A 279 7.61 -22.31 -11.62
N GLU A 280 6.67 -22.11 -12.54
CA GLU A 280 5.77 -23.16 -13.03
C GLU A 280 6.53 -24.32 -13.68
N GLN A 281 7.50 -24.02 -14.53
CA GLN A 281 8.33 -25.04 -15.18
C GLN A 281 9.19 -25.82 -14.18
N ALA A 282 9.65 -25.17 -13.11
CA ALA A 282 10.42 -25.82 -12.05
C ALA A 282 9.56 -26.73 -11.17
N SER A 283 8.27 -26.41 -10.98
CA SER A 283 7.36 -27.21 -10.17
C SER A 283 6.93 -28.52 -10.83
N GLY A 284 6.86 -28.61 -12.16
CA GLY A 284 6.34 -29.78 -12.89
C GLY A 284 7.33 -30.93 -13.16
N GLY A 285 8.47 -30.98 -12.48
CA GLY A 285 9.54 -31.97 -12.72
C GLY A 285 9.71 -32.98 -11.58
N PRO A 286 9.78 -34.30 -11.84
CA PRO A 286 9.85 -35.34 -10.79
C PRO A 286 11.14 -35.31 -9.94
N HIS A 287 12.09 -34.41 -10.23
CA HIS A 287 13.41 -34.34 -9.61
C HIS A 287 13.84 -32.94 -9.19
N PHE A 288 13.00 -31.92 -9.34
CA PHE A 288 13.32 -30.57 -8.92
C PHE A 288 12.38 -30.18 -7.78
N ALA A 289 12.90 -30.13 -6.56
CA ALA A 289 12.28 -29.31 -5.53
C ALA A 289 12.08 -27.89 -6.09
N PRO A 290 11.00 -27.17 -5.73
CA PRO A 290 10.79 -25.80 -6.20
C PRO A 290 12.08 -25.02 -5.99
N LEU A 291 12.60 -24.41 -7.06
CA LEU A 291 13.92 -23.77 -7.05
C LEU A 291 13.99 -22.83 -5.83
N PRO A 292 14.76 -23.14 -4.77
CA PRO A 292 14.80 -22.33 -3.54
C PRO A 292 15.31 -20.91 -3.81
N LEU A 293 15.85 -20.68 -5.00
CA LEU A 293 16.32 -19.40 -5.53
C LEU A 293 15.19 -18.43 -5.90
N LEU A 294 13.91 -18.85 -5.90
CA LEU A 294 12.82 -17.94 -6.22
C LEU A 294 12.38 -17.10 -5.02
N ALA A 295 12.62 -17.51 -3.78
CA ALA A 295 12.16 -16.75 -2.60
C ALA A 295 10.67 -16.35 -2.71
N PRO A 296 9.73 -17.33 -2.74
CA PRO A 296 8.29 -17.03 -2.73
C PRO A 296 7.89 -16.31 -1.44
N HIS A 297 6.81 -15.53 -1.50
CA HIS A 297 6.31 -14.85 -0.31
C HIS A 297 5.85 -15.89 0.72
N PRO A 298 6.26 -15.81 2.00
CA PRO A 298 5.94 -16.85 2.98
C PRO A 298 4.45 -16.96 3.31
N ALA A 299 3.69 -15.89 3.07
CA ALA A 299 2.24 -15.89 3.26
C ALA A 299 1.48 -16.54 2.08
N ASP A 300 2.12 -16.74 0.92
CA ASP A 300 1.49 -17.44 -0.19
C ASP A 300 1.25 -18.92 0.15
N PRO A 301 0.17 -19.52 -0.38
CA PRO A 301 -0.04 -20.95 -0.26
C PRO A 301 1.17 -21.69 -0.83
N PRO A 302 1.56 -22.82 -0.23
CA PRO A 302 2.60 -23.65 -0.81
C PRO A 302 2.21 -24.01 -2.25
N LEU A 303 3.17 -23.97 -3.16
CA LEU A 303 2.98 -24.43 -4.53
C LEU A 303 2.35 -25.84 -4.47
N PRO A 304 1.30 -26.13 -5.25
CA PRO A 304 0.67 -27.43 -5.22
C PRO A 304 1.76 -28.49 -5.46
N ALA A 305 1.89 -29.41 -4.51
CA ALA A 305 2.67 -30.62 -4.74
C ALA A 305 1.88 -31.42 -5.77
N ASP A 306 2.46 -31.67 -6.94
CA ASP A 306 1.84 -32.45 -8.00
C ASP A 306 1.25 -33.76 -7.42
N GLY A 307 -0.02 -34.01 -7.73
CA GLY A 307 -0.71 -35.28 -7.47
C GLY A 307 -0.42 -36.33 -8.54
#